data_AF-A0A401FTU3-F1
#
_entry.id   AF-A0A401FTU3-F1
#
_cell.length_a   1.000
_cell.length_b   1.000
_cell.length_c   1.000
_cell.angle_alpha   90.00
_cell.angle_beta   90.00
_cell.angle_gamma   90.00
#
_symmetry.space_group_name_H-M   'P 1'
#
loop_
_entity.id
_entity.type
_entity.pdbx_description
1 polymer ?
#
loop_
_entity_poly.entity_id
_entity_poly.type
_entity_poly.pdbx_seq_one_letter_code
_entity_poly.pdbx_strand_id
1 'polypeptide(L)' 'MVSDACPLADAAATAIGNQVKSKKHIRRAIDFGSQIDGVRGLVVIVDDQIGMWGEIEIVPLRGKMG' A
#
# COMPACT_ATOMS: atom_id res chain seq x y z
N MET A 1 -4.46 -0.39 1.35
CA MET A 1 -4.93 0.06 0.03
C MET A 1 -6.24 0.78 0.21
N VAL A 2 -6.52 1.79 -0.61
CA VAL A 2 -7.74 2.61 -0.58
C VAL A 2 -8.42 2.50 -1.94
N SER A 3 -9.71 2.17 -1.95
CA SER A 3 -10.59 2.12 -3.12
C SER A 3 -12.04 2.25 -2.64
N ASP A 4 -12.94 2.73 -3.49
CA ASP A 4 -14.38 2.79 -3.19
C ASP A 4 -15.09 1.44 -3.35
N ALA A 5 -14.40 0.45 -3.95
CA ALA A 5 -14.91 -0.91 -4.12
C ALA A 5 -14.08 -1.91 -3.30
N CYS A 6 -14.71 -2.55 -2.32
CA CYS A 6 -14.08 -3.58 -1.49
C CYS A 6 -13.48 -4.75 -2.31
N PRO A 7 -14.18 -5.32 -3.32
CA PRO A 7 -13.62 -6.42 -4.11
C PRO A 7 -12.37 -6.02 -4.89
N LEU A 8 -12.33 -4.78 -5.38
CA LEU A 8 -11.15 -4.25 -6.07
C LEU A 8 -9.98 -4.09 -5.10
N ALA A 9 -10.22 -3.50 -3.92
CA ALA A 9 -9.19 -3.34 -2.91
C ALA A 9 -8.55 -4.68 -2.49
N ASP A 10 -9.37 -5.71 -2.28
CA ASP A 10 -8.90 -7.04 -1.86
C ASP A 10 -8.10 -7.77 -2.96
N ALA A 11 -8.64 -7.79 -4.18
CA ALA A 11 -7.99 -8.42 -5.33
C ALA A 11 -6.67 -7.71 -5.70
N ALA A 12 -6.67 -6.38 -5.72
CA ALA A 12 -5.47 -5.60 -6.00
C ALA A 12 -4.45 -5.76 -4.86
N ALA A 13 -4.86 -5.77 -3.58
CA ALA A 13 -3.93 -5.99 -2.47
C ALA A 13 -3.27 -7.38 -2.55
N THR A 14 -4.05 -8.41 -2.88
CA THR A 14 -3.53 -9.77 -3.10
C THR A 14 -2.54 -9.81 -4.27
N ALA A 15 -2.90 -9.23 -5.42
CA ALA A 15 -2.05 -9.21 -6.61
C ALA A 15 -0.74 -8.45 -6.38
N ILE A 16 -0.78 -7.29 -5.74
CA ILE A 16 0.39 -6.46 -5.41
C ILE A 16 1.26 -7.17 -4.37
N GLY A 17 0.65 -7.68 -3.29
CA GLY A 17 1.36 -8.40 -2.23
C GLY A 17 2.14 -9.60 -2.76
N ASN A 18 1.57 -10.33 -3.72
CA ASN A 18 2.25 -11.46 -4.37
C ASN A 18 3.52 -11.06 -5.14
N GLN A 19 3.61 -9.84 -5.66
CA GLN A 19 4.79 -9.33 -6.37
C GLN A 19 5.91 -8.87 -5.41
N VAL A 20 5.59 -8.57 -4.15
CA VAL A 20 6.54 -8.04 -3.17
C VAL A 20 7.24 -9.17 -2.41
N LYS A 21 8.39 -9.63 -2.93
CA LYS A 21 9.23 -10.64 -2.25
C LYS A 21 10.37 -10.09 -1.38
N SER A 22 10.66 -8.79 -1.47
CA SER A 22 11.69 -8.12 -0.71
C SER A 22 11.52 -6.60 -0.82
N LYS A 23 12.19 -5.82 0.04
CA LYS A 23 12.16 -4.36 -0.02
C LYS A 23 12.55 -3.75 -1.38
N LYS A 24 13.35 -4.45 -2.18
CA LYS A 24 13.71 -4.03 -3.56
C LYS A 24 12.49 -3.94 -4.50
N HIS A 25 11.41 -4.65 -4.18
CA HIS A 25 10.21 -4.70 -5.01
C HIS A 25 9.19 -3.60 -4.68
N ILE A 26 9.39 -2.84 -3.59
CA ILE A 26 8.44 -1.80 -3.14
C ILE A 26 8.14 -0.82 -4.28
N ARG A 27 9.17 -0.27 -4.94
CA ARG A 27 8.96 0.72 -5.99
C ARG A 27 8.14 0.17 -7.16
N ARG A 28 8.50 -1.00 -7.68
CA ARG A 28 7.74 -1.66 -8.76
C ARG A 28 6.29 -1.95 -8.35
N ALA A 29 6.06 -2.38 -7.10
CA ALA A 29 4.72 -2.65 -6.59
C ALA A 29 3.87 -1.39 -6.48
N ILE A 30 4.48 -0.27 -6.07
CA ILE A 30 3.84 1.06 -6.07
C ILE A 30 3.52 1.50 -7.49
N ASP A 31 4.49 1.42 -8.41
CA ASP A 31 4.31 1.80 -9.81
C ASP A 31 3.16 1.01 -10.44
N PHE A 32 3.14 -0.31 -10.28
CA PHE A 32 2.05 -1.16 -10.77
C PHE A 32 0.70 -0.81 -10.13
N GLY A 33 0.64 -0.67 -8.80
CA GLY A 33 -0.62 -0.35 -8.10
C GLY A 33 -1.19 1.03 -8.45
N SER A 34 -0.34 2.01 -8.75
CA SER A 34 -0.74 3.36 -9.16
C SER A 34 -1.47 3.42 -10.50
N GLN A 35 -1.33 2.36 -11.33
CA GLN A 35 -1.96 2.25 -12.65
C GLN A 35 -3.28 1.48 -12.61
N ILE A 36 -3.71 1.00 -11.44
CA ILE A 36 -4.97 0.26 -11.31
C ILE A 36 -6.11 1.26 -11.15
N ASP A 37 -6.98 1.34 -12.15
CA ASP A 37 -8.17 2.19 -12.09
C ASP A 37 -9.04 1.86 -10.87
N GLY A 38 -9.45 2.91 -10.15
CA GLY A 38 -10.24 2.79 -8.92
C GLY A 38 -9.42 2.55 -7.65
N VAL A 39 -8.10 2.36 -7.73
CA VAL A 39 -7.20 2.44 -6.57
C VAL A 39 -6.84 3.90 -6.32
N ARG A 40 -7.23 4.43 -5.15
CA ARG A 40 -6.97 5.82 -4.73
C ARG A 40 -5.73 5.97 -3.88
N GLY A 41 -5.27 4.88 -3.27
CA GLY A 41 -4.11 4.90 -2.38
C GLY A 41 -3.53 3.52 -2.10
N LEU A 42 -2.22 3.48 -1.89
CA LEU A 42 -1.46 2.26 -1.65
C LEU A 42 -0.35 2.53 -0.64
N VAL A 43 -0.17 1.58 0.28
CA VAL A 43 0.97 1.53 1.20
C VAL A 43 1.53 0.11 1.14
N VAL A 44 2.84 0.00 0.96
CA VAL A 44 3.59 -1.25 0.97
C VAL A 44 4.66 -1.12 2.05
N ILE A 45 4.67 -2.05 3.00
CA ILE A 45 5.65 -2.09 4.10
C ILE A 45 6.37 -3.43 4.00
N VAL A 46 7.70 -3.39 3.97
CA VAL A 46 8.57 -4.58 4.00
C VAL A 46 9.75 -4.29 4.91
N ASP A 47 9.89 -5.07 5.98
CA ASP A 47 10.89 -4.88 7.03
C ASP A 47 10.89 -3.44 7.57
N ASP A 48 11.98 -2.71 7.34
CA ASP A 48 12.25 -1.35 7.78
C ASP A 48 11.89 -0.28 6.73
N GLN A 49 11.34 -0.68 5.58
CA GLN A 49 11.03 0.22 4.46
C GLN A 49 9.53 0.35 4.20
N ILE A 50 9.13 1.57 3.87
CA ILE A 50 7.77 1.92 3.48
C ILE A 50 7.78 2.61 2.11
N GLY A 51 6.86 2.19 1.25
CA GLY A 51 6.49 2.91 0.03
C GLY A 51 5.01 3.25 0.09
N MET A 52 4.64 4.43 -0.40
CA MET A 52 3.26 4.88 -0.41
C MET A 52 2.98 5.73 -1.64
N TRP A 53 1.72 5.73 -2.07
CA TRP A 53 1.23 6.53 -3.18
C TRP A 53 -0.26 6.83 -3.01
N GLY A 54 -0.68 7.97 -3.56
CA GLY A 54 -2.09 8.39 -3.62
C GLY A 54 -2.57 9.11 -2.36
N GLU A 55 -3.86 9.01 -2.10
CA GLU A 55 -4.59 9.69 -1.01
C GLU A 55 -4.32 9.03 0.35
N ILE A 56 -3.09 9.18 0.87
CA ILE A 56 -2.64 8.63 2.15
C ILE A 56 -2.14 9.76 3.06
N GLU A 57 -2.67 9.84 4.28
CA GLU A 57 -2.14 10.69 5.34
C GLU A 57 -1.54 9.83 6.46
N ILE A 58 -0.28 10.11 6.85
CA ILE A 58 0.35 9.46 8.00
C ILE A 58 0.16 10.36 9.22
N VAL A 59 -0.46 9.82 10.26
CA VAL A 59 -0.60 10.50 11.54
C VAL A 59 0.26 9.81 12.62
N PRO A 60 0.93 10.57 13.50
CA PRO A 60 1.70 10.00 14.58
C PRO A 60 0.77 9.33 15.61
N LEU A 61 1.13 8.13 16.06
CA LEU A 61 0.45 7.50 17.18
C LEU A 61 0.91 8.18 18.48
N ARG A 62 -0.01 8.81 19.21
CA ARG A 62 0.24 9.21 20.60
C ARG A 62 0.37 7.93 21.43
N GLY A 63 1.56 7.69 22.00
CA GLY A 63 1.79 6.54 22.87
C GLY A 63 0.80 6.53 24.04
N LYS A 64 0.33 5.34 24.45
CA LYS A 64 -0.34 5.19 25.74
C LYS A 64 0.67 5.61 26.81
N MET A 65 0.36 6.66 27.58
CA MET A 65 1.01 6.87 28.88
C MET A 65 0.68 5.62 29.71
N GLY A 66 1.73 4.84 30.00
CA GLY A 66 1.67 3.76 30.98
C GLY A 66 1.50 4.32 32.39
#